data_AF-A0A821BPJ5-F1
#
_entry.id   AF-A0A821BPJ5-F1
#
_cell.length_a   1.000
_cell.length_b   1.000
_cell.length_c   1.000
_cell.angle_alpha   90.00
_cell.angle_beta   90.00
_cell.angle_gamma   90.00
#
_symmetry.space_group_name_H-M   'P 1'
#
loop_
_entity.id
_entity.type
_entity.pdbx_description
1 polymer ?
#
loop_
_entity_poly.entity_id
_entity_poly.type
_entity_poly.pdbx_seq_one_letter_code
_entity_poly.pdbx_strand_id
1 'polypeptide(L)'
;MEKSHDPLSCPLTLKLFRDPVVAQDGHTYERKAIEEWIRKKGTSPLTDEPLSIENLISNRAMKKLVDSFEISTHSKNYQFILDVDVKKKKGRPLFSTIGKTILLAEWLPTNDNLPEIVILKVDGARAQKEASFYVELSRHPHIVRTFGFVRENNSKTTSNVIMLLQEYAPEGSLYELLMDCKTMPNEDILIEIFLQIIDAMIFLAFNNVVHGDLACRNVLVFRFDENDSADYEW
;
A
#
# COMPACT_ATOMS: atom_id res chain seq x y z
N MET A 1 3.96 16.56 -12.17
CA MET A 1 2.94 15.51 -12.15
C MET A 1 2.57 15.32 -10.69
N GLU A 2 1.36 15.68 -10.29
CA GLU A 2 0.87 15.38 -8.94
C GLU A 2 0.89 13.85 -8.75
N LYS A 3 1.57 13.39 -7.70
CA LYS A 3 1.59 11.98 -7.32
C LYS A 3 0.15 11.60 -6.90
N SER A 4 -0.45 10.58 -7.51
CA SER A 4 -1.79 10.11 -7.14
C SER A 4 -1.74 9.50 -5.75
N HIS A 5 -2.28 10.21 -4.76
CA HIS A 5 -2.45 9.68 -3.40
C HIS A 5 -3.63 8.69 -3.37
N ASP A 6 -3.48 7.55 -2.69
CA ASP A 6 -4.60 6.64 -2.43
C ASP A 6 -5.66 7.39 -1.60
N PRO A 7 -6.88 7.59 -2.14
CA PRO A 7 -7.92 8.39 -1.49
C PRO A 7 -8.41 7.80 -0.16
N LEU A 8 -8.15 6.51 0.10
CA LEU A 8 -8.52 5.83 1.33
C LEU A 8 -7.40 5.80 2.37
N SER A 9 -6.23 6.36 2.04
CA SER A 9 -5.06 6.34 2.89
C SER A 9 -4.70 7.73 3.39
N CYS A 10 -4.18 7.77 4.61
CA CYS A 10 -3.74 9.00 5.24
C CYS A 10 -2.46 9.54 4.56
N PRO A 11 -2.38 10.84 4.22
CA PRO A 11 -1.20 11.41 3.59
C PRO A 11 0.02 11.47 4.52
N LEU A 12 -0.16 11.46 5.84
CA LEU A 12 0.94 11.34 6.81
C LEU A 12 1.44 9.90 6.97
N THR A 13 0.56 8.99 7.38
CA THR A 13 0.97 7.60 7.70
C THR A 13 1.07 6.69 6.48
N LEU A 14 0.50 7.11 5.36
CA LEU A 14 0.38 6.34 4.11
C LEU A 14 -0.36 5.01 4.29
N LYS A 15 -1.17 4.93 5.34
CA LYS A 15 -1.95 3.74 5.70
C LYS A 15 -3.42 4.06 5.52
N LEU A 16 -4.23 3.03 5.23
CA LEU A 16 -5.68 3.13 5.31
C LEU A 16 -6.09 3.81 6.62
N PHE A 17 -7.07 4.70 6.52
CA PHE A 17 -7.60 5.34 7.71
C PHE A 17 -8.23 4.33 8.68
N ARG A 18 -7.73 4.29 9.91
CA ARG A 18 -8.33 3.55 11.04
C ARG A 18 -9.16 4.49 11.90
N ASP A 19 -8.63 5.67 12.21
CA ASP A 19 -9.33 6.75 12.89
C ASP A 19 -9.13 8.08 12.12
N PRO A 20 -9.79 8.24 10.95
CA PRO A 20 -9.64 9.43 10.15
C PRO A 20 -10.22 10.67 10.85
N VAL A 21 -9.46 11.75 10.83
CA VAL A 21 -9.87 13.09 11.27
C VAL A 21 -9.66 14.09 10.15
N VAL A 22 -10.60 15.01 9.97
CA VAL A 22 -10.45 16.17 9.09
C VAL A 22 -9.94 17.35 9.90
N ALA A 23 -8.90 18.02 9.38
CA ALA A 23 -8.35 19.25 9.94
C ALA A 23 -9.02 20.48 9.29
N GLN A 24 -8.73 21.68 9.82
CA GLN A 24 -9.38 22.92 9.37
C GLN A 24 -9.01 23.35 7.96
N ASP A 25 -7.88 22.87 7.46
CA ASP A 25 -7.41 23.03 6.08
C ASP A 25 -8.18 22.14 5.07
N GLY A 26 -9.10 21.30 5.56
CA GLY A 26 -9.95 20.43 4.75
C GLY A 26 -9.33 19.06 4.43
N HIS A 27 -8.10 18.79 4.85
CA HIS A 27 -7.44 17.50 4.62
C HIS A 27 -7.79 16.47 5.70
N THR A 28 -7.79 15.20 5.32
CA THR A 28 -8.04 14.08 6.26
C THR A 28 -6.74 13.37 6.60
N TYR A 29 -6.51 13.13 7.89
CA TYR A 29 -5.33 12.48 8.45
C TYR A 29 -5.72 11.36 9.42
N GLU A 30 -4.79 10.44 9.68
CA GLU A 30 -4.91 9.47 10.77
C GLU A 30 -4.67 10.20 12.09
N ARG A 31 -5.62 10.09 13.04
CA ARG A 31 -5.64 10.89 14.27
C ARG A 31 -4.31 10.92 14.99
N LYS A 32 -3.75 9.75 15.29
CA LYS A 32 -2.51 9.67 16.10
C LYS A 32 -1.36 10.42 15.43
N ALA A 33 -1.20 10.24 14.13
CA ALA A 33 -0.11 10.85 13.38
C ALA A 33 -0.25 12.36 13.28
N ILE A 34 -1.45 12.88 12.99
CA ILE A 34 -1.65 14.33 12.91
C ILE A 34 -1.56 14.99 14.29
N GLU A 35 -2.02 14.33 15.35
CA GLU A 35 -1.85 14.87 16.70
C GLU A 35 -0.37 14.95 17.09
N GLU A 36 0.44 13.94 16.79
CA GLU A 36 1.89 13.97 17.01
C GLU A 36 2.57 15.07 16.17
N TRP A 37 2.17 15.23 14.92
CA TRP A 37 2.66 16.29 14.05
C TRP A 37 2.34 17.68 14.60
N ILE A 38 1.09 17.94 14.98
CA ILE A 38 0.68 19.24 15.54
C ILE A 38 1.42 19.53 16.85
N ARG A 39 1.62 18.54 17.73
CA ARG A 39 2.41 18.73 18.96
C ARG A 39 3.85 19.17 18.67
N LYS A 40 4.43 18.72 17.56
CA LYS A 40 5.82 19.01 17.16
C LYS A 40 5.94 20.31 16.36
N LYS A 41 5.14 20.48 15.30
CA LYS A 41 5.27 21.58 14.32
C LYS A 41 4.15 22.62 14.38
N GLY A 42 2.97 22.27 14.91
CA GLY A 42 1.84 23.19 15.04
C GLY A 42 1.16 23.60 13.72
N THR A 43 1.46 22.93 12.61
CA THR A 43 0.99 23.27 11.25
C THR A 43 0.40 22.07 10.51
N SER A 44 -0.22 22.32 9.36
CA SER A 44 -0.64 21.30 8.40
C SER A 44 0.57 20.70 7.69
N PRO A 45 0.68 19.36 7.60
CA PRO A 45 1.72 18.70 6.80
C PRO A 45 1.61 18.93 5.29
N LEU A 46 0.48 19.44 4.80
CA LEU A 46 0.23 19.62 3.36
C LEU A 46 0.19 21.09 2.92
N THR A 47 -0.21 22.00 3.81
CA THR A 47 -0.38 23.42 3.46
C THR A 47 0.48 24.37 4.28
N ASP A 48 1.20 23.86 5.29
CA ASP A 48 1.94 24.64 6.30
C ASP A 48 1.07 25.63 7.10
N GLU A 49 -0.25 25.60 6.96
CA GLU A 49 -1.16 26.47 7.72
C GLU A 49 -1.24 26.05 9.20
N PRO A 50 -1.38 26.98 10.16
CA PRO A 50 -1.49 26.63 11.58
C PRO A 50 -2.65 25.68 11.88
N LEU A 51 -2.37 24.61 12.65
CA LEU A 51 -3.37 23.63 13.08
C LEU A 51 -3.40 23.50 14.60
N SER A 52 -4.59 23.19 15.14
CA SER A 52 -4.80 22.85 16.54
C SER A 52 -5.47 21.49 16.69
N ILE A 53 -5.00 20.70 17.66
CA ILE A 53 -5.55 19.38 17.98
C ILE A 53 -7.03 19.46 18.35
N GLU A 54 -7.45 20.53 19.03
CA GLU A 54 -8.83 20.74 19.45
C GLU A 54 -9.79 20.92 18.27
N ASN A 55 -9.27 21.32 17.11
CA ASN A 55 -10.05 21.55 15.91
C ASN A 55 -10.13 20.32 14.98
N LEU A 56 -9.54 19.18 15.37
CA LEU A 56 -9.63 17.94 14.60
C LEU A 56 -11.01 17.30 14.76
N ILE A 57 -11.72 17.11 13.65
CA ILE A 57 -13.06 16.53 13.63
C ILE A 57 -13.00 15.10 13.09
N SER A 58 -13.62 14.13 13.77
CA SER A 58 -13.70 12.76 13.24
C SER A 58 -14.36 12.71 11.86
N ASN A 59 -13.64 12.21 10.86
CA ASN A 59 -14.18 12.02 9.51
C ASN A 59 -14.87 10.65 9.40
N ARG A 60 -16.08 10.57 9.96
CA ARG A 60 -16.90 9.34 9.97
C ARG A 60 -17.25 8.85 8.57
N ALA A 61 -17.31 9.73 7.57
CA ALA A 61 -17.59 9.35 6.19
C ALA A 61 -16.41 8.55 5.60
N MET A 62 -15.19 9.06 5.75
CA MET A 62 -13.98 8.34 5.36
C MET A 62 -13.85 7.01 6.09
N LYS A 63 -14.12 7.00 7.40
CA LYS A 63 -14.12 5.76 8.18
C LYS A 63 -15.10 4.72 7.61
N LYS A 64 -16.32 5.13 7.27
CA LYS A 64 -17.32 4.25 6.63
C LYS A 64 -16.88 3.76 5.26
N LEU A 65 -16.20 4.59 4.46
CA LEU A 65 -15.68 4.19 3.14
C LEU A 65 -14.61 3.11 3.29
N VAL A 66 -13.64 3.31 4.18
CA VAL A 66 -12.61 2.32 4.49
C VAL A 66 -13.22 1.04 5.06
N ASP A 67 -14.13 1.16 6.04
CA ASP A 67 -14.81 0.00 6.64
C ASP A 67 -15.62 -0.76 5.57
N SER A 68 -16.34 -0.07 4.68
CA SER A 68 -17.12 -0.70 3.60
C SER A 68 -16.21 -1.39 2.59
N PHE A 69 -15.06 -0.79 2.29
CA PHE A 69 -14.05 -1.40 1.44
C PHE A 69 -13.49 -2.68 2.08
N GLU A 70 -13.10 -2.65 3.36
CA GLU A 70 -12.66 -3.84 4.10
C GLU A 70 -13.77 -4.90 4.19
N ILE A 71 -15.02 -4.52 4.43
CA ILE A 71 -16.17 -5.45 4.47
C ILE A 71 -16.44 -6.06 3.11
N SER A 72 -16.37 -5.28 2.03
CA SER A 72 -16.61 -5.78 0.67
C SER A 72 -15.57 -6.83 0.27
N THR A 73 -14.30 -6.62 0.64
CA THR A 73 -13.22 -7.59 0.38
C THR A 73 -13.39 -8.87 1.22
N HIS A 74 -13.77 -8.74 2.50
CA HIS A 74 -14.07 -9.90 3.37
C HIS A 74 -15.33 -10.66 2.91
N SER A 75 -16.38 -9.96 2.49
CA SER A 75 -17.66 -10.57 2.04
C SER A 75 -17.49 -11.39 0.75
N LYS A 76 -16.49 -11.04 -0.07
CA LYS A 76 -16.07 -11.82 -1.24
C LYS A 76 -15.16 -13.00 -0.87
N ASN A 77 -14.92 -13.27 0.42
CA ASN A 77 -13.95 -14.26 0.90
C ASN A 77 -12.57 -14.11 0.22
N TYR A 78 -12.18 -12.86 -0.08
CA TYR A 78 -10.94 -12.56 -0.79
C TYR A 78 -10.85 -13.22 -2.18
N GLN A 79 -11.99 -13.45 -2.85
CA GLN A 79 -12.05 -13.98 -4.21
C GLN A 79 -12.66 -12.94 -5.15
N PHE A 80 -11.92 -12.57 -6.18
CA PHE A 80 -12.31 -11.63 -7.22
C PHE A 80 -12.33 -12.34 -8.57
N ILE A 81 -13.20 -11.93 -9.46
CA ILE A 81 -13.37 -12.50 -10.79
C ILE A 81 -12.87 -11.50 -11.83
N LEU A 82 -11.96 -11.96 -12.69
CA LEU A 82 -11.46 -11.17 -13.81
C LEU A 82 -12.59 -10.84 -14.80
N ASP A 83 -12.61 -9.60 -15.27
CA ASP A 83 -13.62 -9.00 -16.15
C ASP A 83 -15.02 -8.86 -15.51
N VAL A 84 -15.13 -9.07 -14.20
CA VAL A 84 -16.36 -8.84 -13.42
C VAL A 84 -16.07 -7.87 -12.27
N ASP A 85 -15.08 -8.18 -11.43
CA ASP A 85 -14.70 -7.37 -10.26
C ASP A 85 -13.46 -6.50 -10.52
N VAL A 86 -12.57 -6.98 -11.37
CA VAL A 86 -11.34 -6.29 -11.77
C VAL A 86 -11.02 -6.59 -13.22
N LYS A 87 -10.31 -5.69 -13.88
CA LYS A 87 -9.88 -5.86 -15.28
C LYS A 87 -8.44 -5.44 -15.46
N LYS A 88 -7.70 -6.15 -16.31
CA LYS A 88 -6.33 -5.80 -16.68
C LYS A 88 -6.34 -4.52 -17.52
N LYS A 89 -5.53 -3.51 -17.16
CA LYS A 89 -5.32 -2.34 -18.01
C LYS A 89 -4.59 -2.77 -19.29
N LYS A 90 -4.91 -2.14 -20.42
CA LYS A 90 -4.23 -2.40 -21.70
C LYS A 90 -2.79 -1.88 -21.62
N GLY A 91 -1.81 -2.70 -21.99
CA GLY A 91 -0.40 -2.30 -21.98
C GLY A 91 0.54 -3.49 -21.84
N ARG A 92 1.85 -3.19 -21.79
CA ARG A 92 2.86 -4.18 -21.42
C ARG A 92 2.80 -4.46 -19.91
N PRO A 93 3.22 -5.66 -19.45
CA PRO A 93 3.41 -5.90 -18.03
C PRO A 93 4.36 -4.86 -17.41
N LEU A 94 4.09 -4.49 -16.15
CA LEU A 94 5.02 -3.68 -15.36
C LEU A 94 6.32 -4.45 -15.12
N PHE A 95 6.18 -5.76 -14.91
CA PHE A 95 7.30 -6.66 -14.65
C PHE A 95 6.99 -8.06 -15.19
N SER A 96 8.00 -8.74 -15.72
CA SER A 96 7.86 -10.13 -16.17
C SER A 96 9.19 -10.87 -16.05
N THR A 97 9.17 -12.02 -15.38
CA THR A 97 10.28 -12.98 -15.30
C THR A 97 9.74 -14.40 -15.50
N ILE A 98 10.61 -15.41 -15.43
CA ILE A 98 10.20 -16.82 -15.48
C ILE A 98 9.35 -17.12 -14.24
N GLY A 99 8.04 -17.27 -14.46
CA GLY A 99 7.05 -17.66 -13.46
C GLY A 99 6.45 -16.53 -12.63
N LYS A 100 6.76 -15.26 -12.92
CA LYS A 100 6.11 -14.09 -12.30
C LYS A 100 5.82 -13.01 -13.32
N THR A 101 4.62 -12.43 -13.26
CA THR A 101 4.21 -11.31 -14.10
C THR A 101 3.34 -10.34 -13.30
N ILE A 102 3.61 -9.03 -13.42
CA ILE A 102 2.82 -7.99 -12.75
C ILE A 102 2.14 -7.13 -13.83
N LEU A 103 0.81 -6.99 -13.72
CA LEU A 103 -0.04 -6.26 -14.67
C LEU A 103 -0.80 -5.17 -13.92
N LEU A 104 -0.84 -3.95 -14.47
CA LEU A 104 -1.77 -2.94 -13.97
C LEU A 104 -3.22 -3.39 -14.15
N ALA A 105 -4.07 -3.04 -13.20
CA ALA A 105 -5.49 -3.37 -13.21
C ALA A 105 -6.37 -2.19 -12.81
N GLU A 106 -7.67 -2.34 -13.01
CA GLU A 106 -8.72 -1.39 -12.62
C GLU A 106 -9.88 -2.13 -11.95
N TRP A 107 -10.50 -1.50 -10.95
CA TRP A 107 -11.71 -2.02 -10.30
C TRP A 107 -12.90 -1.93 -11.25
N LEU A 108 -13.80 -2.90 -11.15
CA LEU A 108 -15.08 -2.91 -11.85
C LEU A 108 -16.26 -2.97 -10.83
N PRO A 109 -17.26 -2.08 -10.94
CA PRO A 109 -17.23 -0.88 -11.77
C PRO A 109 -16.13 0.09 -11.32
N THR A 110 -15.66 0.93 -12.23
CA THR A 110 -14.60 1.91 -11.93
C THR A 110 -15.10 2.93 -10.92
N ASN A 111 -14.28 3.21 -9.91
CA ASN A 111 -14.54 4.19 -8.88
C ASN A 111 -13.21 4.87 -8.52
N ASP A 112 -13.13 6.18 -8.69
CA ASP A 112 -11.92 6.97 -8.46
C ASP A 112 -11.51 7.02 -6.97
N ASN A 113 -12.40 6.61 -6.07
CA ASN A 113 -12.13 6.54 -4.63
C ASN A 113 -11.54 5.19 -4.18
N LEU A 114 -11.16 4.30 -5.11
CA LEU A 114 -10.55 3.02 -4.79
C LEU A 114 -9.04 3.05 -5.07
N PRO A 115 -8.24 2.30 -4.28
CA PRO A 115 -6.79 2.28 -4.45
C PRO A 115 -6.40 1.74 -5.83
N GLU A 116 -5.30 2.23 -6.37
CA GLU A 116 -4.72 1.65 -7.59
C GLU A 116 -4.24 0.22 -7.33
N ILE A 117 -4.42 -0.66 -8.33
CA ILE A 117 -4.23 -2.10 -8.17
C ILE A 117 -3.39 -2.72 -9.28
N VAL A 118 -2.71 -3.80 -8.91
CA VAL A 118 -2.01 -4.71 -9.83
C VAL A 118 -2.51 -6.14 -9.65
N ILE A 119 -2.42 -6.90 -10.74
CA ILE A 119 -2.55 -8.35 -10.74
C ILE A 119 -1.16 -8.94 -10.81
N LEU A 120 -0.72 -9.56 -9.70
CA LEU A 120 0.49 -10.37 -9.64
C LEU A 120 0.12 -11.81 -10.00
N LYS A 121 0.59 -12.26 -11.17
CA LYS A 121 0.51 -13.64 -11.63
C LYS A 121 1.76 -14.39 -11.19
N VAL A 122 1.58 -15.52 -10.51
CA VAL A 122 2.64 -16.42 -10.08
C VAL A 122 2.34 -17.83 -10.62
N ASP A 123 3.32 -18.44 -11.28
CA ASP A 123 3.18 -19.77 -11.89
C ASP A 123 3.91 -20.86 -11.09
N GLY A 124 3.41 -22.09 -11.18
CA GLY A 124 4.10 -23.31 -10.73
C GLY A 124 4.09 -23.52 -9.22
N ALA A 125 5.00 -24.36 -8.71
CA ALA A 125 5.03 -24.74 -7.29
C ALA A 125 5.23 -23.56 -6.32
N ARG A 126 5.80 -22.44 -6.80
CA ARG A 126 5.95 -21.19 -6.02
C ARG A 126 4.60 -20.54 -5.73
N ALA A 127 3.65 -20.63 -6.66
CA ALA A 127 2.36 -19.97 -6.57
C ALA A 127 1.59 -20.35 -5.28
N GLN A 128 1.50 -21.65 -4.97
CA GLN A 128 0.76 -22.13 -3.79
C GLN A 128 1.43 -21.73 -2.48
N LYS A 129 2.77 -21.76 -2.43
CA LYS A 129 3.56 -21.38 -1.25
C LYS A 129 3.51 -19.87 -0.99
N GLU A 130 3.49 -19.07 -2.05
CA GLU A 130 3.35 -17.63 -1.98
C GLU A 130 1.94 -17.24 -1.52
N ALA A 131 0.92 -17.82 -2.16
CA ALA A 131 -0.50 -17.59 -1.85
C ALA A 131 -0.93 -17.86 -0.40
N SER A 132 -0.34 -18.87 0.26
CA SER A 132 -0.79 -19.30 1.59
C SER A 132 -0.67 -18.25 2.67
N PHE A 133 0.19 -17.24 2.49
CA PHE A 133 0.44 -16.23 3.52
C PHE A 133 -0.13 -14.84 3.17
N TYR A 134 -0.39 -14.54 1.90
CA TYR A 134 -0.66 -13.16 1.48
C TYR A 134 -1.93 -12.55 2.10
N VAL A 135 -3.02 -13.32 2.22
CA VAL A 135 -4.26 -12.76 2.78
C VAL A 135 -4.13 -12.52 4.29
N GLU A 136 -3.45 -13.40 5.01
CA GLU A 136 -3.31 -13.31 6.47
C GLU A 136 -2.34 -12.20 6.89
N LEU A 137 -1.25 -12.01 6.13
CA LEU A 137 -0.20 -11.04 6.45
C LEU A 137 -0.51 -9.61 5.98
N SER A 138 -1.49 -9.42 5.09
CA SER A 138 -1.85 -8.12 4.48
C SER A 138 -2.42 -7.08 5.46
N ARG A 139 -2.50 -7.40 6.75
CA ARG A 139 -2.93 -6.46 7.80
C ARG A 139 -1.79 -5.63 8.37
N HIS A 140 -0.54 -5.98 8.05
CA HIS A 140 0.62 -5.25 8.54
C HIS A 140 0.90 -4.01 7.68
N PRO A 141 1.17 -2.84 8.28
CA PRO A 141 1.37 -1.59 7.55
C PRO A 141 2.58 -1.58 6.60
N HIS A 142 3.60 -2.39 6.87
CA HIS A 142 4.84 -2.46 6.08
C HIS A 142 4.93 -3.76 5.26
N ILE A 143 3.79 -4.42 5.03
CA ILE A 143 3.66 -5.55 4.08
C ILE A 143 2.71 -5.12 2.98
N VAL A 144 3.11 -5.35 1.73
CA VAL A 144 2.31 -5.00 0.55
C VAL A 144 0.91 -5.59 0.68
N ARG A 145 -0.08 -4.71 0.60
CA ARG A 145 -1.46 -5.10 0.77
C ARG A 145 -1.91 -5.98 -0.37
N THR A 146 -2.40 -7.16 -0.03
CA THR A 146 -3.06 -8.09 -0.94
C THR A 146 -4.55 -8.13 -0.62
N PHE A 147 -5.36 -7.66 -1.56
CA PHE A 147 -6.82 -7.63 -1.43
C PHE A 147 -7.44 -9.02 -1.56
N GLY A 148 -6.80 -9.94 -2.28
CA GLY A 148 -7.23 -11.33 -2.40
C GLY A 148 -6.75 -12.01 -3.68
N PHE A 149 -7.44 -13.08 -4.06
CA PHE A 149 -7.17 -13.88 -5.23
C PHE A 149 -8.04 -13.47 -6.40
N VAL A 150 -7.48 -13.48 -7.61
CA VAL A 150 -8.23 -13.28 -8.85
C VAL A 150 -8.40 -14.63 -9.56
N ARG A 151 -9.63 -14.93 -9.98
CA ARG A 151 -9.96 -16.10 -10.80
C ARG A 151 -10.35 -15.66 -12.21
N GLU A 152 -10.03 -16.46 -13.21
CA GLU A 152 -10.55 -16.24 -14.55
C GLU A 152 -12.00 -16.71 -14.65
N ASN A 153 -12.83 -15.94 -15.38
CA ASN A 153 -14.26 -16.22 -15.55
C ASN A 153 -14.53 -17.58 -16.24
N ASN A 154 -13.58 -18.08 -17.05
CA ASN A 154 -13.77 -19.25 -17.92
C ASN A 154 -12.86 -20.45 -17.60
N SER A 155 -12.19 -20.50 -16.45
CA SER A 155 -11.24 -21.57 -16.16
C SER A 155 -11.94 -22.86 -15.69
N LYS A 156 -12.31 -23.73 -16.64
CA LYS A 156 -12.60 -25.16 -16.36
C LYS A 156 -11.33 -25.98 -16.07
N THR A 157 -10.15 -25.38 -16.10
CA THR A 157 -8.86 -26.03 -15.86
C THR A 157 -8.26 -25.58 -14.55
N THR A 158 -7.73 -26.52 -13.78
CA THR A 158 -6.82 -26.27 -12.65
C THR A 158 -5.48 -25.80 -13.22
N SER A 159 -5.38 -24.52 -13.56
CA SER A 159 -4.08 -23.94 -13.85
C SER A 159 -3.28 -23.83 -12.54
N ASN A 160 -1.99 -24.19 -12.55
CA ASN A 160 -1.08 -23.96 -11.41
C ASN A 160 -0.67 -22.48 -11.27
N VAL A 161 -1.49 -21.59 -11.82
CA VAL A 161 -1.28 -20.15 -11.81
C VAL A 161 -2.15 -19.57 -10.71
N ILE A 162 -1.55 -18.78 -9.84
CA ILE A 162 -2.28 -17.98 -8.87
C ILE A 162 -2.14 -16.52 -9.28
N MET A 163 -3.27 -15.82 -9.28
CA MET A 163 -3.32 -14.38 -9.48
C MET A 163 -3.70 -13.73 -8.15
N LEU A 164 -2.87 -12.82 -7.69
CA LEU A 164 -3.09 -12.02 -6.49
C LEU A 164 -3.44 -10.60 -6.92
N LEU A 165 -4.44 -10.03 -6.24
CA LEU A 165 -4.81 -8.64 -6.37
C LEU A 165 -4.09 -7.84 -5.29
N GLN A 166 -3.17 -6.96 -5.68
CA GLN A 166 -2.35 -6.19 -4.76
C GLN A 166 -2.47 -4.69 -5.01
N GLU A 167 -2.12 -3.92 -4.01
CA GLU A 167 -1.96 -2.47 -4.13
C GLU A 167 -0.80 -2.13 -5.08
N TYR A 168 -0.98 -1.09 -5.88
CA TYR A 168 0.05 -0.60 -6.78
C TYR A 168 1.04 0.30 -6.05
N ALA A 169 2.34 0.01 -6.20
CA ALA A 169 3.43 0.85 -5.70
C ALA A 169 3.94 1.78 -6.82
N PRO A 170 3.60 3.08 -6.81
CA PRO A 170 3.90 4.00 -7.91
C PRO A 170 5.40 4.31 -8.07
N GLU A 171 6.17 4.28 -6.99
CA GLU A 171 7.62 4.57 -7.01
C GLU A 171 8.47 3.34 -7.34
N GLY A 172 7.84 2.17 -7.59
CA GLY A 172 8.53 0.93 -7.91
C GLY A 172 9.22 0.30 -6.70
N SER A 173 10.37 -0.34 -6.95
CA SER A 173 11.18 -0.98 -5.90
C SER A 173 12.19 -0.02 -5.28
N LEU A 174 12.58 -0.29 -4.03
CA LEU A 174 13.63 0.46 -3.36
C LEU A 174 14.96 0.39 -4.14
N TYR A 175 15.20 -0.71 -4.85
CA TYR A 175 16.36 -0.80 -5.76
C TYR A 175 16.30 0.25 -6.87
N GLU A 176 15.17 0.34 -7.59
CA GLU A 176 14.99 1.32 -8.66
C GLU A 176 15.10 2.74 -8.11
N LEU A 177 14.42 3.03 -6.99
CA LEU A 177 14.48 4.32 -6.33
C LEU A 177 15.92 4.73 -5.99
N LEU A 178 16.69 3.85 -5.33
CA LEU A 178 18.07 4.15 -4.94
C LEU A 178 19.02 4.28 -6.13
N MET A 179 18.73 3.63 -7.26
CA MET A 179 19.52 3.78 -8.49
C MET A 179 19.16 5.06 -9.26
N ASP A 180 17.90 5.48 -9.20
CA ASP A 180 17.39 6.67 -9.90
C ASP A 180 17.65 7.98 -9.12
N CYS A 181 17.91 7.88 -7.81
CA CYS A 181 18.28 9.01 -6.97
C CYS A 181 19.55 9.71 -7.48
N LYS A 182 19.40 10.97 -7.91
CA LYS A 182 20.53 11.84 -8.29
C LYS A 182 21.47 12.14 -7.12
N THR A 183 20.90 12.17 -5.91
CA THR A 183 21.57 12.38 -4.63
C THR A 183 21.11 11.30 -3.68
N MET A 184 22.04 10.70 -2.93
CA MET A 184 21.71 9.65 -1.97
C MET A 184 20.72 10.19 -0.92
N PRO A 185 19.68 9.43 -0.53
CA PRO A 185 18.81 9.82 0.58
C PRO A 185 19.66 10.08 1.83
N ASN A 186 19.25 11.05 2.64
CA ASN A 186 19.93 11.35 3.90
C ASN A 186 19.78 10.19 4.90
N GLU A 187 20.56 10.26 6.00
CA GLU A 187 20.60 9.19 7.00
C GLU A 187 19.24 8.95 7.67
N ASP A 188 18.47 10.02 7.94
CA ASP A 188 17.16 9.91 8.60
C ASP A 188 16.15 9.13 7.76
N ILE A 189 16.08 9.42 6.45
CA ILE A 189 15.22 8.71 5.51
C ILE A 189 15.64 7.22 5.40
N LEU A 190 16.95 6.95 5.37
CA LEU A 190 17.46 5.57 5.33
C LEU A 190 17.12 4.80 6.61
N ILE A 191 17.24 5.44 7.78
CA ILE A 191 16.84 4.88 9.07
C ILE A 191 15.34 4.58 9.05
N GLU A 192 14.50 5.49 8.55
CA GLU A 192 13.07 5.26 8.48
C GLU A 192 12.72 4.05 7.60
N ILE A 193 13.27 3.98 6.39
CA ILE A 193 13.10 2.83 5.50
C ILE A 193 13.52 1.54 6.22
N PHE A 194 14.65 1.56 6.93
CA PHE A 194 15.15 0.39 7.65
C PHE A 194 14.25 -0.02 8.81
N LEU A 195 13.71 0.94 9.58
CA LEU A 195 12.76 0.69 10.66
C LEU A 195 11.46 0.07 10.15
N GLN A 196 10.93 0.55 9.02
CA GLN A 196 9.74 -0.04 8.38
C GLN A 196 10.00 -1.50 7.95
N ILE A 197 11.16 -1.78 7.37
CA ILE A 197 11.56 -3.16 7.00
C ILE A 197 11.70 -4.05 8.25
N ILE A 198 12.33 -3.56 9.32
CA ILE A 198 12.46 -4.31 10.58
C ILE A 198 11.08 -4.65 11.15
N ASP A 199 10.17 -3.68 11.21
CA ASP A 199 8.82 -3.88 11.73
C ASP A 199 8.07 -4.97 10.95
N ALA A 200 8.15 -4.93 9.61
CA ALA A 200 7.61 -5.99 8.76
C ALA A 200 8.24 -7.37 9.05
N MET A 201 9.56 -7.43 9.17
CA MET A 201 10.29 -8.69 9.39
C MET A 201 10.03 -9.28 10.77
N ILE A 202 9.86 -8.44 11.80
CA ILE A 202 9.43 -8.87 13.13
C ILE A 202 8.03 -9.48 13.05
N PHE A 203 7.10 -8.82 12.36
CA PHE A 203 5.75 -9.35 12.17
C PHE A 203 5.76 -10.69 11.42
N LEU A 204 6.55 -10.83 10.35
CA LEU A 204 6.70 -12.11 9.63
C LEU A 204 7.22 -13.20 10.57
N ALA A 205 8.25 -12.91 11.37
CA ALA A 205 8.81 -13.86 12.33
C ALA A 205 7.79 -14.31 13.39
N PHE A 206 6.99 -13.38 13.94
CA PHE A 206 5.91 -13.72 14.87
C PHE A 206 4.84 -14.63 14.26
N ASN A 207 4.61 -14.54 12.94
CA ASN A 207 3.70 -15.40 12.21
C ASN A 207 4.39 -16.68 11.67
N ASN A 208 5.61 -16.99 12.12
CA ASN A 208 6.41 -18.14 11.68
C ASN A 208 6.70 -18.17 10.17
N VAL A 209 6.79 -16.98 9.56
CA VAL A 209 7.09 -16.82 8.13
C VAL A 209 8.54 -16.36 7.95
N VAL A 210 9.30 -17.12 7.16
CA VAL A 210 10.63 -16.72 6.70
C VAL A 210 10.50 -16.17 5.28
N HIS A 211 10.87 -14.89 5.09
CA HIS A 211 10.78 -14.24 3.77
C HIS A 211 11.61 -14.97 2.69
N GLY A 212 12.84 -15.38 3.01
CA GLY A 212 13.68 -16.21 2.14
C GLY A 212 14.35 -15.51 0.95
N ASP A 213 13.95 -14.28 0.61
CA ASP A 213 14.58 -13.47 -0.45
C ASP A 213 14.53 -11.96 -0.14
N LEU A 214 14.87 -11.54 1.09
CA LEU A 214 14.80 -10.12 1.46
C LEU A 214 15.94 -9.35 0.75
N ALA A 215 15.57 -8.39 -0.11
CA ALA A 215 16.49 -7.55 -0.87
C ALA A 215 15.78 -6.28 -1.34
N CYS A 216 16.51 -5.20 -1.67
CA CYS A 216 15.90 -3.92 -2.09
C CYS A 216 14.97 -4.04 -3.32
N ARG A 217 15.24 -4.99 -4.23
CA ARG A 217 14.35 -5.29 -5.38
C ARG A 217 12.98 -5.82 -4.98
N ASN A 218 12.86 -6.38 -3.76
CA ASN A 218 11.64 -6.97 -3.21
C ASN A 218 11.01 -6.07 -2.13
N VAL A 219 11.55 -4.86 -1.92
CA VAL A 219 10.94 -3.82 -1.08
C VAL A 219 10.28 -2.83 -2.03
N LEU A 220 8.96 -2.66 -1.92
CA LEU A 220 8.21 -1.73 -2.75
C LEU A 220 8.05 -0.38 -2.05
N VAL A 221 8.13 0.69 -2.83
CA VAL A 221 8.03 2.06 -2.36
C VAL A 221 6.70 2.64 -2.84
N PHE A 222 5.86 3.03 -1.88
CA PHE A 222 4.55 3.61 -2.16
C PHE A 222 4.58 5.13 -2.23
N ARG A 223 5.49 5.76 -1.49
CA ARG A 223 5.79 7.18 -1.56
C ARG A 223 7.24 7.39 -1.16
N PHE A 224 7.85 8.37 -1.80
CA PHE A 224 9.15 8.89 -1.42
C PHE A 224 9.12 10.41 -1.52
N ASP A 225 9.64 11.06 -0.50
CA ASP A 225 9.89 12.50 -0.49
C ASP A 225 11.34 12.73 -0.03
N GLU A 226 12.13 13.30 -0.92
CA GLU A 226 13.56 13.55 -0.74
C GLU A 226 13.84 14.70 0.24
N ASN A 227 12.83 15.53 0.53
CA ASN A 227 12.92 16.65 1.47
C ASN A 227 12.20 16.36 2.79
N ASP A 228 11.68 15.14 2.98
CA ASP A 228 11.18 14.69 4.28
C ASP A 228 12.40 14.33 5.15
N SER A 229 13.29 15.30 5.37
CA SER A 229 14.18 15.27 6.51
C SER A 229 13.25 15.40 7.70
N ALA A 230 13.13 14.30 8.45
CA ALA A 230 12.70 14.44 9.81
C ALA A 230 13.79 15.28 10.51
N ASP A 231 13.60 16.61 10.50
CA ASP A 231 14.41 17.55 11.28
C ASP A 231 14.18 17.23 12.77
N TYR A 232 14.80 16.14 13.22
CA TYR A 232 14.99 15.80 14.62
C TYR A 232 16.22 16.59 15.07
N GLU A 233 16.08 17.91 15.17
CA GLU A 233 17.00 18.70 16.00
C GLU A 233 16.75 18.29 17.46
N TRP A 234 17.81 17.74 18.07
CA TRP A 234 17.86 17.20 19.44
C TRP A 234 17.89 18.30 20.51
#